data_AF-A0A356FVT7-F1
#
_entry.id   AF-A0A356FVT7-F1
#
_cell.length_a   1.000
_cell.length_b   1.000
_cell.length_c   1.000
_cell.angle_alpha   90.00
_cell.angle_beta   90.00
_cell.angle_gamma   90.00
#
_symmetry.space_group_name_H-M   'P 1'
#
loop_
_entity.id
_entity.type
_entity.pdbx_description
1 polymer ?
#
loop_
_entity_poly.entity_id
_entity_poly.type
_entity_poly.pdbx_seq_one_letter_code
_entity_poly.pdbx_strand_id
1 'polypeptide(L)'
;MTKTQKIVFWTFAFLLFFAGIYVLRDVLLPFAAGIVLAYFLDPATTKLEATLHSRTIAVVIVFGCFVLLCLLALLIILPIVQKQLASFVENVPVYVTLLWQKVAPFLEDLKDYLPKQAANLKDSVAEHLSGAVKFAFTAIGRLVSRSVALLNILSLLIVTPVVTFYLLRDWEVFCTEIKDLFPRNEAATIRSLLGQMNDILSGFIRGQAMVCLCLGAFYAVGLSVAGLDLGLLIGLGIGALSFIPYVGSTTGFVVSVGLSLVQFSDWHRTVIVMVIFFLGQMLEGNFLTPKLVGEKVGLPPVWVMFALLAGAALFGFLG
;
A
#
# COMPACT_ATOMS: atom_id res chain seq x y z
N MET A 1 23.05 -34.45 21.25
CA MET A 1 23.76 -33.42 20.46
C MET A 1 24.65 -32.60 21.37
N THR A 2 25.95 -32.51 21.07
CA THR A 2 26.89 -31.59 21.74
C THR A 2 26.49 -30.13 21.44
N LYS A 3 26.90 -29.17 22.27
CA LYS A 3 26.59 -27.73 22.07
C LYS A 3 26.96 -27.26 20.66
N THR A 4 28.10 -27.71 20.14
CA THR A 4 28.58 -27.43 18.79
C THR A 4 27.64 -27.98 17.70
N GLN A 5 27.14 -29.21 17.87
CA GLN A 5 26.19 -29.81 16.91
C GLN A 5 24.85 -29.07 16.90
N LYS A 6 24.38 -28.57 18.04
CA LYS A 6 23.16 -27.74 18.10
C LYS A 6 23.36 -26.42 17.37
N ILE A 7 24.49 -25.73 17.60
CA ILE A 7 24.80 -24.45 16.94
C ILE A 7 24.89 -24.64 15.42
N VAL A 8 25.63 -25.66 14.95
CA VAL A 8 25.76 -25.94 13.51
C VAL A 8 24.40 -26.27 12.89
N PHE A 9 23.59 -27.10 13.55
CA PHE A 9 22.25 -27.44 13.08
C PHE A 9 21.35 -26.20 12.97
N TRP A 10 21.29 -25.37 14.01
CA TRP A 10 20.45 -24.16 14.00
C TRP A 10 20.94 -23.11 13.00
N THR A 11 22.26 -22.92 12.85
CA THR A 11 22.81 -22.01 11.84
C THR A 11 22.50 -22.51 10.43
N PHE A 12 22.63 -23.81 10.17
CA PHE A 12 22.28 -24.39 8.88
C PHE A 12 20.77 -24.29 8.60
N ALA A 13 19.93 -24.61 9.58
CA ALA A 13 18.48 -24.46 9.46
C ALA A 13 18.07 -23.00 9.20
N PHE A 14 18.73 -22.05 9.87
CA PHE A 14 18.52 -20.62 9.67
C PHE A 14 18.90 -20.19 8.24
N LEU A 15 20.09 -20.58 7.76
CA LEU A 15 20.53 -20.28 6.39
C LEU A 15 19.59 -20.91 5.35
N LEU A 16 19.17 -22.17 5.55
CA LEU A 16 18.24 -22.86 4.66
C LEU A 16 16.87 -22.15 4.62
N PHE A 17 16.37 -21.69 5.77
CA PHE A 17 15.11 -20.96 5.85
C PHE A 17 15.17 -19.63 5.08
N PHE A 18 16.21 -18.82 5.30
CA PHE A 18 16.38 -17.56 4.57
C PHE A 18 16.64 -17.78 3.07
N ALA A 19 17.40 -18.81 2.69
CA ALA A 19 17.58 -19.20 1.30
C ALA A 19 16.24 -19.64 0.66
N GLY A 20 15.43 -20.40 1.39
CA GLY A 20 14.09 -20.80 0.96
C GLY A 20 13.17 -19.61 0.72
N ILE A 21 13.12 -18.65 1.65
CA ILE A 21 12.36 -17.40 1.48
C ILE A 21 12.86 -16.64 0.25
N TYR A 22 14.17 -16.52 0.08
CA TYR A 22 14.74 -15.79 -1.05
C TYR A 22 14.39 -16.42 -2.40
N VAL A 23 14.43 -17.76 -2.50
CA VAL A 23 14.08 -18.50 -3.72
C VAL A 23 12.58 -18.47 -3.98
N LEU A 24 11.75 -18.56 -2.94
CA LEU A 24 10.29 -18.65 -3.04
C LEU A 24 9.57 -17.30 -2.97
N ARG A 25 10.30 -16.18 -2.84
CA ARG A 25 9.69 -14.86 -2.64
C ARG A 25 8.60 -14.53 -3.66
N ASP A 26 8.79 -14.87 -4.94
CA ASP A 26 7.79 -14.53 -5.97
C ASP A 26 6.47 -15.31 -5.81
N VAL A 27 6.51 -16.48 -5.17
CA VAL A 27 5.35 -17.34 -4.91
C VAL A 27 4.72 -17.06 -3.55
N LEU A 28 5.49 -16.53 -2.60
CA LEU A 28 5.04 -16.27 -1.23
C LEU A 28 4.12 -15.04 -1.12
N LEU A 29 4.14 -14.13 -2.11
CA LEU A 29 3.31 -12.91 -2.12
C LEU A 29 1.82 -13.16 -1.85
N PRO A 30 1.11 -14.02 -2.61
CA PRO A 30 -0.29 -14.30 -2.35
C PRO A 30 -0.56 -14.93 -0.97
N PHE A 31 0.42 -15.67 -0.42
CA PHE A 31 0.29 -16.25 0.91
C PHE A 31 0.41 -15.18 2.00
N ALA A 32 1.40 -14.29 1.89
CA ALA A 32 1.58 -13.17 2.79
C ALA A 32 0.37 -12.23 2.77
N ALA A 33 -0.12 -11.87 1.58
CA ALA A 33 -1.35 -11.10 1.42
C ALA A 33 -2.56 -11.82 2.02
N GLY A 34 -2.66 -13.14 1.84
CA GLY A 34 -3.75 -13.94 2.37
C GLY A 34 -3.75 -14.01 3.90
N ILE A 35 -2.57 -14.07 4.52
CA ILE A 35 -2.40 -13.98 5.97
C ILE A 35 -2.86 -12.61 6.48
N VAL A 36 -2.43 -11.52 5.83
CA VAL A 36 -2.84 -10.15 6.17
C VAL A 36 -4.36 -10.00 6.11
N LEU A 37 -4.99 -10.47 5.02
CA LEU A 37 -6.45 -10.43 4.87
C LEU A 37 -7.16 -11.33 5.88
N ALA A 38 -6.62 -12.51 6.18
CA ALA A 38 -7.20 -13.39 7.19
C ALA A 38 -7.19 -12.71 8.58
N TYR A 39 -6.08 -12.12 9.00
CA TYR A 39 -6.03 -11.34 10.24
C TYR A 39 -7.01 -10.17 10.25
N PHE A 40 -7.19 -9.51 9.11
CA PHE A 40 -8.13 -8.40 8.98
C PHE A 40 -9.59 -8.85 9.14
N LEU A 41 -9.96 -9.98 8.54
CA LEU A 41 -11.33 -10.50 8.50
C LEU A 41 -11.70 -11.40 9.69
N ASP A 42 -10.72 -11.91 10.43
CA ASP A 42 -10.92 -12.81 11.57
C ASP A 42 -11.90 -12.24 12.63
N PRO A 43 -11.81 -10.97 13.08
CA PRO A 43 -12.76 -10.45 14.08
C PRO A 43 -14.21 -10.44 13.62
N ALA A 44 -14.45 -10.19 12.34
CA ALA A 44 -15.79 -10.24 11.76
C ALA A 44 -16.29 -11.69 11.72
N THR A 45 -15.39 -12.62 11.38
CA THR A 45 -15.64 -14.06 11.36
C THR A 45 -15.97 -14.59 12.75
N THR A 46 -15.14 -14.32 13.76
CA THR A 46 -15.36 -14.79 15.15
C THR A 46 -16.65 -14.22 15.75
N LYS A 47 -16.99 -12.96 15.48
CA LYS A 47 -18.27 -12.36 15.94
C LYS A 47 -19.48 -13.06 15.31
N LEU A 48 -19.38 -13.40 14.03
CA LEU A 48 -20.45 -14.09 13.33
C LEU A 48 -20.52 -15.57 13.71
N GLU A 49 -19.38 -16.22 13.94
CA GLU A 49 -19.27 -17.59 14.45
C GLU A 49 -19.98 -17.73 15.79
N ALA A 50 -19.80 -16.77 16.71
CA ALA A 50 -20.49 -16.77 18.00
C ALA A 50 -22.03 -16.72 17.87
N THR A 51 -22.55 -16.21 16.75
CA THR A 51 -23.99 -16.15 16.48
C THR A 51 -24.49 -17.39 15.72
N LEU A 52 -23.70 -17.88 14.76
CA LEU A 52 -24.10 -18.99 13.86
C LEU A 52 -23.70 -20.38 14.35
N HIS A 53 -22.85 -20.48 15.37
CA HIS A 53 -22.33 -21.73 15.95
C HIS A 53 -21.57 -22.63 14.95
N SER A 54 -21.13 -22.08 13.81
CA SER A 54 -20.33 -22.79 12.82
C SER A 54 -19.32 -21.85 12.18
N ARG A 55 -18.02 -22.16 12.37
CA ARG A 55 -16.92 -21.40 11.78
C ARG A 55 -16.98 -21.37 10.27
N THR A 56 -17.22 -22.51 9.62
CA THR A 56 -17.29 -22.59 8.16
C THR A 56 -18.38 -21.68 7.59
N ILE A 57 -19.56 -21.63 8.19
CA ILE A 57 -20.66 -20.77 7.73
C ILE A 57 -20.29 -19.29 7.94
N ALA A 58 -19.72 -18.95 9.09
CA ALA A 58 -19.26 -17.59 9.38
C ALA A 58 -18.20 -17.12 8.36
N VAL A 59 -17.22 -17.97 8.06
CA VAL A 59 -16.18 -17.70 7.05
C VAL A 59 -16.80 -17.51 5.67
N VAL A 60 -17.68 -18.39 5.22
CA VAL A 60 -18.32 -18.28 3.90
C VAL A 60 -19.07 -16.95 3.76
N ILE A 61 -19.79 -16.52 4.80
CA ILE A 61 -20.54 -15.25 4.78
C ILE A 61 -19.60 -14.05 4.80
N VAL A 62 -18.65 -13.99 5.73
CA VAL A 62 -17.74 -12.84 5.87
C VAL A 62 -16.84 -12.71 4.65
N PHE A 63 -16.22 -13.81 4.22
CA PHE A 63 -15.37 -13.84 3.04
C PHE A 63 -16.17 -13.56 1.76
N GLY A 64 -17.36 -14.14 1.61
CA GLY A 64 -18.24 -13.86 0.47
C GLY A 64 -18.64 -12.39 0.39
N CYS A 65 -19.00 -11.79 1.52
CA CYS A 65 -19.30 -10.35 1.62
C CYS A 65 -18.08 -9.49 1.27
N PHE A 66 -16.89 -9.86 1.79
CA PHE A 66 -15.64 -9.17 1.48
C PHE A 66 -15.29 -9.24 0.00
N VAL A 67 -15.34 -10.43 -0.61
CA VAL A 67 -15.09 -10.60 -2.06
C VAL A 67 -16.10 -9.81 -2.88
N LEU A 68 -17.38 -9.85 -2.52
CA LEU A 68 -18.42 -9.06 -3.18
C LEU A 68 -18.13 -7.56 -3.10
N LEU A 69 -17.77 -7.05 -1.92
CA LEU A 69 -17.43 -5.65 -1.71
C LEU A 69 -16.20 -5.24 -2.54
N CYS A 70 -15.15 -6.06 -2.55
CA CYS A 70 -13.96 -5.84 -3.36
C CYS A 70 -14.27 -5.83 -4.86
N LEU A 71 -15.10 -6.76 -5.35
CA LEU A 71 -15.52 -6.80 -6.75
C LEU A 71 -16.33 -5.56 -7.13
N LEU A 72 -17.29 -5.14 -6.29
CA LEU A 72 -18.07 -3.92 -6.51
C LEU A 72 -17.18 -2.68 -6.51
N ALA A 73 -16.27 -2.57 -5.54
CA ALA A 73 -15.29 -1.48 -5.47
C ALA A 73 -14.42 -1.45 -6.73
N LEU A 74 -13.93 -2.59 -7.20
CA LEU A 74 -13.13 -2.67 -8.42
C LEU A 74 -13.94 -2.25 -9.65
N LEU A 75 -15.17 -2.74 -9.82
CA LEU A 75 -16.03 -2.40 -10.96
C LEU A 75 -16.40 -0.91 -11.02
N ILE A 76 -16.50 -0.23 -9.87
CA ILE A 76 -16.81 1.20 -9.80
C ILE A 76 -15.54 2.06 -9.93
N ILE A 77 -14.49 1.73 -9.19
CA ILE A 77 -13.27 2.54 -9.10
C ILE A 77 -12.45 2.43 -10.38
N LEU A 78 -12.32 1.23 -10.96
CA LEU A 78 -11.47 1.00 -12.13
C LEU A 78 -11.84 1.90 -13.33
N PRO A 79 -13.11 2.01 -13.77
CA PRO A 79 -13.45 2.90 -14.88
C PRO A 79 -13.25 4.38 -14.54
N ILE A 80 -13.47 4.79 -13.29
CA ILE A 80 -13.23 6.18 -12.86
C ILE A 80 -11.75 6.50 -12.93
N VAL A 81 -10.90 5.61 -12.42
CA VAL A 81 -9.44 5.74 -12.49
C VAL A 81 -8.96 5.76 -13.93
N GLN A 82 -9.47 4.88 -14.80
CA GLN A 82 -9.14 4.88 -16.23
C GLN A 82 -9.49 6.23 -16.88
N LYS A 83 -10.67 6.77 -16.58
CA LYS A 83 -11.11 8.08 -17.09
C LYS A 83 -10.22 9.22 -16.57
N GLN A 84 -9.87 9.22 -15.29
CA GLN A 84 -8.97 10.20 -14.69
C GLN A 84 -7.58 10.16 -15.32
N LEU A 85 -7.03 8.96 -15.52
CA LEU A 85 -5.74 8.78 -16.18
C LEU A 85 -5.78 9.24 -17.64
N ALA A 86 -6.80 8.85 -18.40
CA ALA A 86 -6.96 9.27 -19.80
C ALA A 86 -7.08 10.80 -19.91
N SER A 87 -7.94 11.41 -19.08
CA SER A 87 -8.12 12.86 -19.04
C SER A 87 -6.84 13.59 -18.62
N PHE A 88 -6.08 13.06 -17.66
CA PHE A 88 -4.79 13.63 -17.28
C PHE A 88 -3.81 13.64 -18.46
N VAL A 89 -3.68 12.52 -19.18
CA VAL A 89 -2.80 12.41 -20.36
C VAL A 89 -3.20 13.39 -21.46
N GLU A 90 -4.50 13.51 -21.75
CA GLU A 90 -5.03 14.47 -22.72
C GLU A 90 -4.77 15.92 -22.31
N ASN A 91 -4.83 16.22 -21.01
CA ASN A 91 -4.64 17.57 -20.47
C ASN A 91 -3.17 17.94 -20.17
N VAL A 92 -2.20 17.02 -20.31
CA VAL A 92 -0.76 17.33 -20.12
C VAL A 92 -0.30 18.57 -20.89
N PRO A 93 -0.61 18.74 -22.19
CA PRO A 93 -0.18 19.93 -22.94
C PRO A 93 -0.75 21.24 -22.36
N VAL A 94 -1.98 21.18 -21.83
CA VAL A 94 -2.63 22.31 -21.17
C VAL A 94 -1.92 22.64 -19.86
N TYR A 95 -1.63 21.65 -19.03
CA TYR A 95 -0.87 21.83 -17.79
C TYR A 95 0.52 22.42 -18.04
N VAL A 96 1.24 21.96 -19.07
CA VAL A 96 2.53 22.53 -19.45
C VAL A 96 2.39 23.98 -19.88
N THR A 97 1.36 24.32 -20.64
CA THR A 97 1.10 25.69 -21.07
C THR A 97 0.81 26.61 -19.89
N LEU A 98 -0.04 26.17 -18.94
CA LEU A 98 -0.36 26.92 -17.73
C LEU A 98 0.84 27.09 -16.81
N LEU A 99 1.64 26.04 -16.62
CA LEU A 99 2.89 26.11 -15.88
C LEU A 99 3.87 27.09 -16.53
N TRP A 100 4.00 27.04 -17.86
CA TRP A 100 4.84 27.98 -18.59
C TRP A 100 4.38 29.42 -18.43
N GLN A 101 3.07 29.70 -18.49
CA GLN A 101 2.54 31.06 -18.27
C GLN A 101 2.87 31.59 -16.87
N LYS A 102 2.89 30.73 -15.85
CA LYS A 102 3.25 31.13 -14.48
C LYS A 102 4.76 31.32 -14.30
N VAL A 103 5.59 30.54 -14.99
CA VAL A 103 7.06 30.56 -14.83
C VAL A 103 7.73 31.56 -15.78
N ALA A 104 7.16 31.81 -16.96
CA ALA A 104 7.68 32.73 -17.97
C ALA A 104 8.04 34.14 -17.44
N PRO A 105 7.19 34.84 -16.66
CA PRO A 105 7.56 36.16 -16.15
C PRO A 105 8.79 36.13 -15.23
N PHE A 106 8.93 35.11 -14.38
CA PHE A 106 10.12 34.94 -13.54
C PHE A 106 11.38 34.61 -14.36
N LEU A 107 11.23 33.91 -15.49
CA LEU A 107 12.33 33.63 -16.42
C LEU A 107 12.73 34.88 -17.21
N GLU A 108 11.79 35.77 -17.51
CA GLU A 108 12.09 37.06 -18.14
C GLU A 108 12.86 37.99 -17.21
N ASP A 109 12.58 37.98 -15.91
CA ASP A 109 13.38 38.70 -14.90
C ASP A 109 14.81 38.14 -14.76
N LEU A 110 15.02 36.88 -15.18
CA LEU A 110 16.31 36.19 -15.17
C LEU A 110 16.99 36.15 -16.56
N LYS A 111 16.43 36.83 -17.58
CA LYS A 111 16.90 36.77 -18.98
C LYS A 111 18.39 37.08 -19.16
N ASP A 112 18.94 37.97 -18.34
CA ASP A 112 20.36 38.35 -18.41
C ASP A 112 21.32 37.22 -18.00
N TYR A 113 20.82 36.20 -17.30
CA TYR A 113 21.56 35.01 -16.88
C TYR A 113 21.14 33.73 -17.63
N LEU A 114 20.11 33.79 -18.47
CA LEU A 114 19.55 32.65 -19.19
C LEU A 114 20.05 32.59 -20.65
N PRO A 115 20.53 31.43 -21.13
CA PRO A 115 20.93 31.27 -22.52
C PRO A 115 19.76 31.48 -23.49
N LYS A 116 20.03 32.04 -24.68
CA LYS A 116 19.06 32.38 -25.74
C LYS A 116 18.20 31.19 -26.24
N GLN A 117 18.48 29.96 -25.80
CA GLN A 117 17.71 28.75 -26.08
C GLN A 117 16.37 28.66 -25.29
N ALA A 118 16.10 29.61 -24.38
CA ALA A 118 14.85 29.69 -23.62
C ALA A 118 13.57 29.82 -24.47
N ALA A 119 13.68 30.29 -25.71
CA ALA A 119 12.51 30.44 -26.60
C ALA A 119 11.90 29.09 -27.06
N ASN A 120 12.72 28.04 -27.21
CA ASN A 120 12.26 26.70 -27.64
C ASN A 120 12.06 25.73 -26.47
N LEU A 121 12.33 26.18 -25.24
CA LEU A 121 12.24 25.37 -24.02
C LEU A 121 10.79 24.97 -23.73
N LYS A 122 9.81 25.82 -24.02
CA LYS A 122 8.39 25.49 -23.84
C LYS A 122 7.96 24.28 -24.66
N ASP A 123 8.20 24.33 -25.96
CA ASP A 123 7.76 23.28 -26.90
C ASP A 123 8.56 22.00 -26.67
N SER A 124 9.86 22.12 -26.38
CA SER A 124 10.70 20.98 -26.01
C SER A 124 10.24 20.33 -24.71
N VAL A 125 9.92 21.10 -23.66
CA VAL A 125 9.41 20.56 -22.39
C VAL A 125 8.05 19.90 -22.59
N ALA A 126 7.13 20.51 -23.34
CA ALA A 126 5.82 19.93 -23.62
C ALA A 126 5.92 18.60 -24.37
N GLU A 127 6.76 18.52 -25.40
CA GLU A 127 6.99 17.33 -26.18
C GLU A 127 7.67 16.22 -25.37
N HIS A 128 8.68 16.57 -24.55
CA HIS A 128 9.35 15.60 -23.67
C HIS A 128 8.46 15.12 -22.54
N LEU A 129 7.66 15.99 -21.91
CA LEU A 129 6.72 15.58 -20.84
C LEU A 129 5.63 14.68 -21.40
N SER A 130 4.98 15.08 -22.51
CA SER A 130 3.93 14.27 -23.14
C SER A 130 4.47 12.96 -23.70
N GLY A 131 5.67 12.96 -24.29
CA GLY A 131 6.39 11.78 -24.75
C GLY A 131 6.78 10.85 -23.60
N ALA A 132 7.32 11.38 -22.50
CA ALA A 132 7.68 10.62 -21.31
C ALA A 132 6.46 10.00 -20.62
N VAL A 133 5.36 10.75 -20.51
CA VAL A 133 4.09 10.26 -19.95
C VAL A 133 3.55 9.15 -20.86
N LYS A 134 3.42 9.35 -22.17
CA LYS A 134 2.97 8.32 -23.11
C LYS A 134 3.86 7.08 -23.09
N PHE A 135 5.18 7.26 -23.01
CA PHE A 135 6.14 6.17 -22.87
C PHE A 135 5.95 5.41 -21.56
N ALA A 136 5.77 6.09 -20.43
CA ALA A 136 5.49 5.46 -19.14
C ALA A 136 4.18 4.66 -19.19
N PHE A 137 3.11 5.22 -19.77
CA PHE A 137 1.84 4.51 -19.95
C PHE A 137 1.95 3.29 -20.87
N THR A 138 2.66 3.41 -22.00
CA THR A 138 2.88 2.26 -22.89
C THR A 138 3.83 1.23 -22.27
N ALA A 139 4.80 1.63 -21.46
CA ALA A 139 5.66 0.72 -20.73
C ALA A 139 4.88 -0.04 -19.65
N ILE A 140 4.04 0.64 -18.87
CA ILE A 140 3.12 0.02 -17.90
C ILE A 140 2.15 -0.92 -18.64
N GLY A 141 1.53 -0.46 -19.73
CA GLY A 141 0.64 -1.28 -20.55
C GLY A 141 1.32 -2.53 -21.10
N ARG A 142 2.56 -2.41 -21.59
CA ARG A 142 3.38 -3.53 -22.08
C ARG A 142 3.84 -4.47 -20.97
N LEU A 143 4.11 -3.94 -19.78
CA LEU A 143 4.43 -4.73 -18.58
C LEU A 143 3.22 -5.53 -18.14
N VAL A 144 2.03 -4.91 -18.09
CA VAL A 144 0.77 -5.58 -17.75
C VAL A 144 0.38 -6.59 -18.84
N SER A 145 0.64 -6.31 -20.11
CA SER A 145 0.32 -7.24 -21.21
C SER A 145 1.34 -8.38 -21.38
N ARG A 146 2.45 -8.38 -20.63
CA ARG A 146 3.35 -9.55 -20.61
C ARG A 146 2.64 -10.70 -19.91
N SER A 147 2.62 -11.86 -20.55
CA SER A 147 1.99 -13.08 -20.02
C SER A 147 2.45 -13.42 -18.59
N VAL A 148 3.72 -13.14 -18.25
CA VAL A 148 4.27 -13.35 -16.90
C VAL A 148 3.64 -12.42 -15.86
N ALA A 149 3.38 -11.15 -16.19
CA ALA A 149 2.73 -10.22 -15.27
C ALA A 149 1.25 -10.58 -15.07
N LEU A 150 0.57 -11.00 -16.14
CA LEU A 150 -0.80 -11.53 -16.04
C LEU A 150 -0.85 -12.78 -15.16
N LEU A 151 0.10 -13.71 -15.30
CA LEU A 151 0.18 -14.90 -14.44
C LEU A 151 0.41 -14.52 -12.97
N ASN A 152 1.26 -13.53 -12.68
CA ASN A 152 1.48 -13.06 -11.31
C ASN A 152 0.24 -12.38 -10.73
N ILE A 153 -0.45 -11.54 -11.52
CA ILE A 153 -1.70 -10.90 -11.10
C ILE A 153 -2.80 -11.94 -10.89
N LEU A 154 -2.94 -12.90 -11.80
CA LEU A 154 -3.92 -14.00 -11.68
C LEU A 154 -3.60 -14.89 -10.47
N SER A 155 -2.33 -15.19 -10.24
CA SER A 155 -1.88 -15.89 -9.03
C SER A 155 -2.30 -15.10 -7.80
N LEU A 156 -2.03 -13.79 -7.75
CA LEU A 156 -2.43 -12.96 -6.62
C LEU A 156 -3.96 -12.89 -6.47
N LEU A 157 -4.72 -12.78 -7.56
CA LEU A 157 -6.17 -12.65 -7.55
C LEU A 157 -6.90 -13.96 -7.22
N ILE A 158 -6.30 -15.12 -7.50
CA ILE A 158 -6.90 -16.44 -7.27
C ILE A 158 -6.35 -17.08 -5.99
N VAL A 159 -5.03 -17.10 -5.83
CA VAL A 159 -4.36 -17.76 -4.70
C VAL A 159 -4.58 -16.99 -3.41
N THR A 160 -4.51 -15.65 -3.41
CA THR A 160 -4.70 -14.86 -2.19
C THR A 160 -6.07 -15.10 -1.55
N PRO A 161 -7.20 -15.02 -2.29
CA PRO A 161 -8.50 -15.29 -1.68
C PRO A 161 -8.65 -16.74 -1.23
N VAL A 162 -8.11 -17.71 -1.99
CA VAL A 162 -8.11 -19.13 -1.58
C VAL A 162 -7.36 -19.31 -0.26
N VAL A 163 -6.14 -18.79 -0.16
CA VAL A 163 -5.34 -18.85 1.07
C VAL A 163 -6.06 -18.15 2.23
N THR A 164 -6.62 -16.96 1.99
CA THR A 164 -7.41 -16.23 2.99
C THR A 164 -8.55 -17.07 3.54
N PHE A 165 -9.32 -17.73 2.65
CA PHE A 165 -10.45 -18.58 3.04
C PHE A 165 -10.01 -19.76 3.91
N TYR A 166 -8.98 -20.51 3.48
CA TYR A 166 -8.46 -21.65 4.24
C TYR A 166 -7.88 -21.21 5.59
N LEU A 167 -7.11 -20.10 5.61
CA LEU A 167 -6.57 -19.57 6.86
C LEU A 167 -7.68 -19.13 7.81
N LEU A 168 -8.71 -18.42 7.35
CA LEU A 168 -9.84 -18.03 8.21
C LEU A 168 -10.59 -19.23 8.79
N ARG A 169 -10.78 -20.29 7.98
CA ARG A 169 -11.50 -21.50 8.38
C ARG A 169 -10.69 -22.36 9.34
N ASP A 170 -9.42 -22.59 9.03
CA ASP A 170 -8.59 -23.63 9.66
C ASP A 170 -7.47 -23.05 10.55
N TRP A 171 -7.50 -21.74 10.85
CA TRP A 171 -6.46 -21.03 11.62
C TRP A 171 -6.09 -21.75 12.91
N GLU A 172 -7.10 -22.20 13.66
CA GLU A 172 -6.89 -22.85 14.96
C GLU A 172 -6.19 -24.19 14.82
N VAL A 173 -6.57 -24.98 13.80
CA VAL A 173 -5.95 -26.27 13.50
C VAL A 173 -4.47 -26.06 13.15
N PHE A 174 -4.18 -25.09 12.28
CA PHE A 174 -2.82 -24.74 11.90
C PHE A 174 -1.97 -24.31 13.11
N CYS A 175 -2.56 -23.48 13.98
CA CYS A 175 -1.90 -23.07 15.22
C CYS A 175 -1.64 -24.24 16.17
N THR A 176 -2.56 -25.21 16.28
CA THR A 176 -2.35 -26.39 17.13
C THR A 176 -1.26 -27.30 16.59
N GLU A 177 -1.21 -27.55 15.29
CA GLU A 177 -0.18 -28.38 14.67
C GLU A 177 1.21 -27.78 14.84
N ILE A 178 1.36 -26.46 14.64
CA ILE A 178 2.64 -25.77 14.88
C ILE A 178 3.05 -25.89 16.35
N LYS A 179 2.10 -25.77 17.29
CA LYS A 179 2.37 -25.88 18.73
C LYS A 179 2.84 -27.27 19.15
N ASP A 180 2.60 -28.30 18.35
CA ASP A 180 2.97 -29.69 18.63
C ASP A 180 4.34 -30.07 18.03
N LEU A 181 4.89 -29.23 17.15
CA LEU A 181 6.26 -29.38 16.63
C LEU A 181 7.34 -28.97 17.65
N PHE A 182 6.98 -28.29 18.74
CA PHE A 182 7.95 -27.77 19.71
C PHE A 182 8.35 -28.77 20.80
N PRO A 183 9.63 -28.78 21.23
CA PRO A 183 10.10 -29.62 22.33
C PRO A 183 9.35 -29.36 23.64
N ARG A 184 8.92 -30.42 24.33
CA ARG A 184 8.06 -30.35 25.54
C ARG A 184 8.61 -29.49 26.68
N ASN A 185 9.93 -29.41 26.84
CA ASN A 185 10.56 -28.73 27.99
C ASN A 185 10.39 -27.21 27.99
N GLU A 186 10.27 -26.58 26.82
CA GLU A 186 10.13 -25.11 26.67
C GLU A 186 8.76 -24.74 26.06
N ALA A 187 7.89 -25.73 25.83
CA ALA A 187 6.65 -25.56 25.07
C ALA A 187 5.72 -24.50 25.68
N ALA A 188 5.67 -24.37 27.02
CA ALA A 188 4.86 -23.37 27.69
C ALA A 188 5.35 -21.93 27.38
N THR A 189 6.66 -21.69 27.50
CA THR A 189 7.30 -20.41 27.17
C THR A 189 7.08 -20.05 25.71
N ILE A 190 7.34 -21.00 24.79
CA ILE A 190 7.17 -20.79 23.35
C ILE A 190 5.71 -20.48 23.01
N ARG A 191 4.75 -21.22 23.57
CA ARG A 191 3.30 -20.99 23.34
C ARG A 191 2.87 -19.61 23.84
N SER A 192 3.37 -19.17 25.00
CA SER A 192 3.10 -17.83 25.52
C SER A 192 3.66 -16.75 24.59
N LEU A 193 4.91 -16.90 24.14
CA LEU A 193 5.55 -15.94 23.23
C LEU A 193 4.82 -15.88 21.88
N LEU A 194 4.46 -17.02 21.29
CA LEU A 194 3.70 -17.08 20.04
C LEU A 194 2.32 -16.43 20.17
N GLY A 195 1.63 -16.61 21.30
CA GLY A 195 0.37 -15.93 21.58
C GLY A 195 0.53 -14.41 21.62
N GLN A 196 1.53 -13.92 22.35
CA GLN A 196 1.83 -12.48 22.43
C GLN A 196 2.21 -11.90 21.05
N MET A 197 3.02 -12.62 20.27
CA MET A 197 3.37 -12.23 18.90
C MET A 197 2.14 -12.16 18.00
N ASN A 198 1.25 -13.15 18.08
CA ASN A 198 -0.01 -13.16 17.32
C ASN A 198 -0.92 -11.98 17.70
N ASP A 199 -1.02 -11.64 18.98
CA ASP A 199 -1.86 -10.53 19.44
C ASP A 199 -1.31 -9.18 18.97
N ILE A 200 0.01 -8.99 19.03
CA ILE A 200 0.68 -7.78 18.53
C ILE A 200 0.55 -7.69 17.00
N LEU A 201 0.85 -8.77 16.28
CA LEU A 201 0.83 -8.79 14.82
C LEU A 201 -0.59 -8.60 14.27
N SER A 202 -1.58 -9.32 14.82
CA SER A 202 -2.98 -9.16 14.42
C SER A 202 -3.49 -7.76 14.74
N GLY A 203 -3.13 -7.19 15.90
CA GLY A 203 -3.45 -5.80 16.25
C GLY A 203 -2.86 -4.80 15.25
N PHE A 204 -1.57 -4.91 14.97
CA PHE A 204 -0.87 -4.04 14.02
C PHE A 204 -1.44 -4.13 12.61
N ILE A 205 -1.58 -5.34 12.06
CA ILE A 205 -2.10 -5.55 10.69
C ILE A 205 -3.51 -4.96 10.55
N ARG A 206 -4.40 -5.24 11.50
CA ARG A 206 -5.77 -4.71 11.49
C ARG A 206 -5.78 -3.19 11.62
N GLY A 207 -4.99 -2.67 12.55
CA GLY A 207 -4.85 -1.24 12.77
C GLY A 207 -4.39 -0.52 11.52
N GLN A 208 -3.31 -1.00 10.92
CA GLN A 208 -2.70 -0.39 9.74
C GLN A 208 -3.60 -0.51 8.50
N ALA A 209 -4.25 -1.65 8.28
CA ALA A 209 -5.23 -1.79 7.21
C ALA A 209 -6.38 -0.78 7.35
N MET A 210 -6.87 -0.57 8.57
CA MET A 210 -7.92 0.41 8.85
C MET A 210 -7.42 1.86 8.66
N VAL A 211 -6.19 2.17 9.06
CA VAL A 211 -5.55 3.48 8.79
C VAL A 211 -5.48 3.74 7.28
N CYS A 212 -4.97 2.78 6.50
CA CYS A 212 -4.87 2.89 5.04
C CYS A 212 -6.24 3.13 4.37
N LEU A 213 -7.27 2.39 4.80
CA LEU A 213 -8.64 2.58 4.29
C LEU A 213 -9.22 3.94 4.67
N CYS A 214 -9.06 4.36 5.93
CA CYS A 214 -9.54 5.66 6.39
C CYS A 214 -8.85 6.83 5.69
N LEU A 215 -7.52 6.81 5.57
CA LEU A 215 -6.77 7.85 4.87
C LEU A 215 -7.04 7.83 3.37
N GLY A 216 -7.12 6.64 2.77
CA GLY A 216 -7.49 6.50 1.36
C GLY A 216 -8.84 7.15 1.07
N ALA A 217 -9.87 6.83 1.87
CA ALA A 217 -11.18 7.44 1.74
C ALA A 217 -11.16 8.96 2.01
N PHE A 218 -10.48 9.40 3.08
CA PHE A 218 -10.37 10.81 3.45
C PHE A 218 -9.76 11.65 2.33
N TYR A 219 -8.60 11.24 1.81
CA TYR A 219 -7.92 11.95 0.73
C TYR A 219 -8.65 11.82 -0.60
N ALA A 220 -9.21 10.65 -0.93
CA ALA A 220 -9.93 10.44 -2.18
C ALA A 220 -11.18 11.33 -2.25
N VAL A 221 -11.92 11.46 -1.15
CA VAL A 221 -13.07 12.37 -1.05
C VAL A 221 -12.61 13.81 -0.98
N GLY A 222 -11.69 14.16 -0.09
CA GLY A 222 -11.24 15.53 0.14
C GLY A 222 -10.66 16.18 -1.13
N LEU A 223 -9.77 15.49 -1.82
CA LEU A 223 -9.15 15.99 -3.06
C LEU A 223 -10.14 16.05 -4.23
N SER A 224 -11.06 15.08 -4.32
CA SER A 224 -12.11 15.12 -5.35
C SER A 224 -13.09 16.27 -5.12
N VAL A 225 -13.48 16.53 -3.87
CA VAL A 225 -14.34 17.65 -3.51
C VAL A 225 -13.64 18.99 -3.74
N ALA A 226 -12.32 19.06 -3.53
CA ALA A 226 -11.52 20.23 -3.89
C ALA A 226 -11.41 20.47 -5.42
N GLY A 227 -11.89 19.54 -6.24
CA GLY A 227 -11.91 19.62 -7.70
C GLY A 227 -10.57 19.29 -8.36
N LEU A 228 -9.69 18.56 -7.67
CA LEU A 228 -8.41 18.11 -8.25
C LEU A 228 -8.67 16.99 -9.28
N ASP A 229 -8.16 17.12 -10.51
CA ASP A 229 -8.52 16.22 -11.63
C ASP A 229 -8.15 14.74 -11.38
N LEU A 230 -7.12 14.50 -10.57
CA LEU A 230 -6.67 13.17 -10.12
C LEU A 230 -7.00 12.90 -8.65
N GLY A 231 -7.95 13.63 -8.04
CA GLY A 231 -8.21 13.58 -6.60
C GLY A 231 -8.49 12.18 -6.05
N LEU A 232 -9.40 11.43 -6.69
CA LEU A 232 -9.72 10.05 -6.32
C LEU A 232 -8.49 9.13 -6.44
N LEU A 233 -7.82 9.14 -7.60
CA LEU A 233 -6.64 8.31 -7.85
C LEU A 233 -5.52 8.60 -6.85
N ILE A 234 -5.19 9.88 -6.65
CA ILE A 234 -4.15 10.29 -5.71
C ILE A 234 -4.55 9.89 -4.29
N GLY A 235 -5.79 10.13 -3.88
CA GLY A 235 -6.25 9.78 -2.55
C GLY A 235 -6.22 8.28 -2.25
N LEU A 236 -6.70 7.45 -3.18
CA LEU A 236 -6.59 5.99 -3.06
C LEU A 236 -5.12 5.53 -3.06
N GLY A 237 -4.28 6.16 -3.89
CA GLY A 237 -2.84 5.91 -3.92
C GLY A 237 -2.16 6.26 -2.59
N ILE A 238 -2.53 7.39 -1.97
CA ILE A 238 -2.05 7.78 -0.65
C ILE A 238 -2.46 6.74 0.38
N GLY A 239 -3.74 6.32 0.40
CA GLY A 239 -4.20 5.28 1.31
C GLY A 239 -3.41 3.99 1.20
N ALA A 240 -3.16 3.52 -0.03
CA ALA A 240 -2.35 2.32 -0.29
C ALA A 240 -0.88 2.49 0.15
N LEU A 241 -0.27 3.62 -0.17
CA LEU A 241 1.12 3.93 0.18
C LEU A 241 1.31 4.27 1.67
N SER A 242 0.24 4.61 2.39
CA SER A 242 0.27 4.90 3.83
C SER A 242 0.58 3.65 4.67
N PHE A 243 0.59 2.46 4.05
CA PHE A 243 1.18 1.28 4.69
C PHE A 243 2.65 1.52 5.05
N ILE A 244 3.37 2.27 4.22
CA ILE A 244 4.74 2.71 4.46
C ILE A 244 4.70 4.08 5.15
N PRO A 245 5.23 4.21 6.38
CA PRO A 245 5.22 5.47 7.12
C PRO A 245 5.78 6.64 6.30
N TYR A 246 5.10 7.80 6.34
CA TYR A 246 5.45 9.05 5.65
C TYR A 246 5.46 9.02 4.12
N VAL A 247 5.61 7.86 3.48
CA VAL A 247 5.71 7.76 2.02
C VAL A 247 4.40 8.18 1.37
N GLY A 248 3.27 7.60 1.80
CA GLY A 248 1.96 7.93 1.23
C GLY A 248 1.62 9.42 1.30
N SER A 249 1.71 10.01 2.49
CA SER A 249 1.37 11.41 2.71
C SER A 249 2.33 12.39 2.04
N THR A 250 3.64 12.13 2.08
CA THR A 250 4.65 13.03 1.46
C THR A 250 4.54 13.00 -0.07
N THR A 251 4.50 11.81 -0.67
CA THR A 251 4.36 11.67 -2.12
C THR A 251 3.03 12.24 -2.60
N GLY A 252 1.94 11.94 -1.89
CA GLY A 252 0.63 12.52 -2.13
C GLY A 252 0.63 14.03 -2.06
N PHE A 253 1.27 14.62 -1.05
CA PHE A 253 1.34 16.06 -0.85
C PHE A 253 2.05 16.74 -2.01
N VAL A 254 3.26 16.26 -2.36
CA VAL A 254 4.05 16.81 -3.46
C VAL A 254 3.28 16.76 -4.77
N VAL A 255 2.68 15.60 -5.09
CA VAL A 255 1.92 15.42 -6.33
C VAL A 255 0.66 16.29 -6.35
N SER A 256 -0.11 16.32 -5.26
CA SER A 256 -1.38 17.06 -5.19
C SER A 256 -1.16 18.56 -5.20
N VAL A 257 -0.21 19.07 -4.42
CA VAL A 257 0.11 20.50 -4.37
C VAL A 257 0.69 20.94 -5.71
N GLY A 258 1.65 20.19 -6.27
CA GLY A 258 2.21 20.46 -7.58
C GLY A 258 1.15 20.51 -8.68
N LEU A 259 0.25 19.51 -8.73
CA LEU A 259 -0.86 19.50 -9.67
C LEU A 259 -1.81 20.69 -9.46
N SER A 260 -2.17 20.99 -8.20
CA SER A 260 -3.08 22.09 -7.89
C SER A 260 -2.52 23.46 -8.29
N LEU A 261 -1.20 23.67 -8.15
CA LEU A 261 -0.51 24.90 -8.54
C LEU A 261 -0.56 25.10 -10.06
N VAL A 262 -0.61 24.02 -10.83
CA VAL A 262 -0.70 24.08 -12.30
C VAL A 262 -2.14 24.17 -12.77
N GLN A 263 -3.02 23.35 -12.19
CA GLN A 263 -4.43 23.23 -12.58
C GLN A 263 -5.23 24.48 -12.22
N PHE A 264 -5.02 25.05 -11.03
CA PHE A 264 -5.80 26.19 -10.57
C PHE A 264 -5.07 27.52 -10.79
N SER A 265 -5.81 28.51 -11.28
CA SER A 265 -5.33 29.90 -11.36
C SER A 265 -5.33 30.59 -9.99
N ASP A 266 -6.25 30.20 -9.09
CA ASP A 266 -6.43 30.81 -7.77
C ASP A 266 -5.60 30.13 -6.69
N TRP A 267 -4.79 30.90 -5.96
CA TRP A 267 -3.98 30.38 -4.84
C TRP A 267 -4.84 29.76 -3.73
N HIS A 268 -6.07 30.24 -3.55
CA HIS A 268 -7.01 29.76 -2.54
C HIS A 268 -7.30 28.25 -2.65
N ARG A 269 -7.38 27.71 -3.88
CA ARG A 269 -7.65 26.28 -4.08
C ARG A 269 -6.44 25.40 -3.70
N THR A 270 -5.23 25.86 -3.99
CA THR A 270 -4.01 25.21 -3.51
C THR A 270 -3.94 25.22 -1.99
N VAL A 271 -4.36 26.30 -1.33
CA VAL A 271 -4.46 26.34 0.14
C VAL A 271 -5.46 25.32 0.65
N ILE A 272 -6.62 25.16 0.01
CA ILE A 272 -7.59 24.12 0.39
C ILE A 272 -6.95 22.74 0.31
N VAL A 273 -6.20 22.44 -0.75
CA VAL A 273 -5.45 21.17 -0.86
C VAL A 273 -4.44 21.02 0.29
N MET A 274 -3.65 22.04 0.59
CA MET A 274 -2.70 22.00 1.71
C MET A 274 -3.40 21.80 3.06
N VAL A 275 -4.56 22.43 3.27
CA VAL A 275 -5.38 22.26 4.47
C VAL A 275 -5.92 20.83 4.57
N ILE A 276 -6.36 20.22 3.47
CA ILE A 276 -6.77 18.81 3.45
C ILE A 276 -5.60 17.91 3.90
N PHE A 277 -4.37 18.17 3.43
CA PHE A 277 -3.19 17.42 3.88
C PHE A 277 -2.86 17.65 5.35
N PHE A 278 -2.94 18.89 5.82
CA PHE A 278 -2.75 19.20 7.23
C PHE A 278 -3.77 18.46 8.11
N LEU A 279 -5.05 18.51 7.75
CA LEU A 279 -6.11 17.79 8.46
C LEU A 279 -5.92 16.27 8.40
N GLY A 280 -5.51 15.73 7.26
CA GLY A 280 -5.21 14.31 7.12
C GLY A 280 -4.03 13.86 7.98
N GLN A 281 -2.97 14.68 8.08
CA GLN A 281 -1.84 14.41 8.97
C GLN A 281 -2.23 14.51 10.44
N MET A 282 -3.06 15.47 10.82
CA MET A 282 -3.60 15.53 12.18
C MET A 282 -4.48 14.32 12.49
N LEU A 283 -5.31 13.89 11.53
CA LEU A 283 -6.16 12.71 11.65
C LEU A 283 -5.31 11.44 11.81
N GLU A 284 -4.28 11.27 10.98
CA GLU A 284 -3.33 10.15 11.05
C GLU A 284 -2.60 10.12 12.40
N GLY A 285 -1.85 11.18 12.70
CA GLY A 285 -0.93 11.21 13.85
C GLY A 285 -1.64 11.26 15.21
N ASN A 286 -2.75 11.98 15.32
CA ASN A 286 -3.38 12.22 16.63
C ASN A 286 -4.58 11.30 16.91
N PHE A 287 -5.20 10.72 15.88
CA PHE A 287 -6.43 9.92 16.05
C PHE A 287 -6.29 8.50 15.53
N LEU A 288 -5.96 8.32 14.25
CA LEU A 288 -5.98 6.99 13.62
C LEU A 288 -4.85 6.11 14.15
N THR A 289 -3.60 6.56 14.10
CA THR A 289 -2.45 5.75 14.52
C THR A 289 -2.53 5.38 16.01
N PRO A 290 -2.77 6.31 16.95
CA PRO A 290 -2.88 5.95 18.38
C PRO A 290 -4.05 5.02 18.70
N LYS A 291 -5.19 5.17 18.01
CA LYS A 291 -6.41 4.39 18.31
C LYS A 291 -6.44 3.03 17.63
N LEU A 292 -5.91 2.92 16.41
CA LEU A 292 -6.01 1.74 15.56
C LEU A 292 -4.76 0.85 15.64
N VAL A 293 -3.56 1.46 15.62
CA VAL A 293 -2.28 0.73 15.66
C VAL A 293 -1.77 0.62 17.09
N GLY A 294 -1.96 1.67 17.89
CA GLY A 294 -1.61 1.72 19.30
C GLY A 294 -0.09 1.75 19.58
N GLU A 295 0.28 2.20 20.78
CA GLU A 295 1.68 2.25 21.25
C GLU A 295 2.33 0.86 21.45
N LYS A 296 1.55 -0.22 21.32
CA LYS A 296 1.92 -1.58 21.72
C LYS A 296 3.03 -2.23 20.89
N VAL A 297 3.37 -1.67 19.72
CA VAL A 297 4.51 -2.18 18.95
C VAL A 297 5.83 -1.84 19.63
N GLY A 298 5.91 -0.73 20.39
CA GLY A 298 7.07 -0.37 21.23
C GLY A 298 8.41 -0.21 20.50
N LEU A 299 8.42 -0.28 19.16
CA LEU A 299 9.63 -0.19 18.35
C LEU A 299 9.94 1.27 18.03
N PRO A 300 11.19 1.72 18.25
CA PRO A 300 11.62 3.04 17.79
C PRO A 300 11.41 3.18 16.28
N PRO A 301 10.93 4.34 15.78
CA PRO A 301 10.63 4.55 14.35
C PRO A 301 11.79 4.21 13.41
N VAL A 302 13.03 4.46 13.84
CA VAL A 302 14.25 4.17 13.07
C VAL A 302 14.35 2.67 12.73
N TRP A 303 13.98 1.78 13.65
CA TRP A 303 14.02 0.34 13.40
C TRP A 303 12.91 -0.10 12.45
N VAL A 304 11.74 0.52 12.51
CA VAL A 304 10.64 0.27 11.57
C VAL A 304 11.05 0.70 10.15
N MET A 305 11.63 1.89 10.01
CA MET A 305 12.12 2.38 8.71
C MET A 305 13.25 1.50 8.17
N PHE A 306 14.21 1.11 9.01
CA PHE A 306 15.28 0.21 8.61
C PHE A 306 14.74 -1.14 8.16
N ALA A 307 13.85 -1.76 8.94
CA ALA A 307 13.26 -3.05 8.61
C ALA A 307 12.51 -3.02 7.27
N LEU A 308 11.75 -1.95 7.01
CA LEU A 308 11.01 -1.77 5.77
C LEU A 308 11.94 -1.57 4.58
N LEU A 309 12.98 -0.74 4.70
CA LEU A 309 13.95 -0.51 3.62
C LEU A 309 14.80 -1.76 3.35
N ALA A 310 15.24 -2.45 4.40
CA ALA A 310 16.01 -3.68 4.29
C ALA A 310 15.16 -4.83 3.73
N GLY A 311 13.92 -4.97 4.20
CA GLY A 311 12.95 -5.94 3.70
C GLY A 311 12.66 -5.72 2.22
N ALA A 312 12.32 -4.49 1.85
CA ALA A 312 12.08 -4.12 0.46
C ALA A 312 13.30 -4.39 -0.44
N ALA A 313 14.52 -4.12 0.05
CA ALA A 313 15.75 -4.35 -0.71
C ALA A 313 16.06 -5.85 -0.90
N LEU A 314 15.80 -6.69 0.11
CA LEU A 314 16.12 -8.12 0.08
C LEU A 314 15.04 -8.97 -0.60
N PHE A 315 13.77 -8.67 -0.33
CA PHE A 315 12.63 -9.50 -0.70
C PHE A 315 11.63 -8.79 -1.62
N GLY A 316 11.89 -7.55 -2.03
CA GLY A 316 10.99 -6.78 -2.88
C GLY A 316 9.69 -6.46 -2.15
N PHE A 317 8.56 -6.53 -2.84
CA PHE A 317 7.24 -6.23 -2.26
C PHE A 317 6.85 -7.12 -1.05
N LEU A 318 7.53 -8.26 -0.86
CA LEU A 318 7.24 -9.18 0.23
C LEU A 318 7.88 -8.79 1.57
N GLY A 319 8.98 -8.03 1.52
CA GLY A 319 9.75 -7.65 2.71
C GLY A 319 9.37 -6.29 3.22
#